data_AF-D8M8G6-F1
#
_entry.id   AF-D8M8G6-F1
#
_cell.length_a   1.000
_cell.length_b   1.000
_cell.length_c   1.000
_cell.angle_alpha   90.00
_cell.angle_beta   90.00
_cell.angle_gamma   90.00
#
_symmetry.space_group_name_H-M   'P 1'
#
loop_
_entity.id
_entity.type
_entity.pdbx_description
1 polymer ?
#
loop_
_entity_poly.entity_id
_entity_poly.type
_entity_poly.pdbx_seq_one_letter_code
_entity_poly.pdbx_strand_id
1 'polypeptide(L)'
;MCELTKEENDLIGSIRPISFSIPKDRRGHILFSLVDILCAYCYDVRMTQNDPNTESAWTISILSPTLSWLNQLSSLHTVLVSFIRRVLIYPYLRRYDLARLCIRDCALIIKLGKRRILKCLLDIKKVFKYSERKYILNTLYIDKYILWIQSVDYPVLYDLSEEISVSLHTMILFVVFTENKNKPRGS
;
A
#
# COMPACT_ATOMS: atom_id res chain seq x y z
N MET A 1 1.86 20.77 10.61
CA MET A 1 1.04 20.12 9.56
C MET A 1 1.97 19.72 8.42
N CYS A 2 1.79 18.57 7.76
CA CYS A 2 2.63 18.17 6.63
C CYS A 2 2.24 18.98 5.38
N GLU A 3 3.02 20.00 5.02
CA GLU A 3 2.81 20.85 3.84
C GLU A 3 3.40 20.19 2.57
N LEU A 4 2.76 20.43 1.42
CA LEU A 4 3.27 20.00 0.13
C LEU A 4 4.33 21.01 -0.36
N THR A 5 5.45 20.49 -0.83
CA THR A 5 6.51 21.25 -1.48
C THR A 5 6.04 21.79 -2.83
N LYS A 6 6.77 22.78 -3.37
CA LYS A 6 6.47 23.32 -4.71
C LYS A 6 6.52 22.23 -5.78
N GLU A 7 7.56 21.39 -5.75
CA GLU A 7 7.73 20.26 -6.67
C GLU A 7 6.55 19.27 -6.61
N GLU A 8 6.06 18.95 -5.41
CA GLU A 8 4.90 18.08 -5.25
C GLU A 8 3.63 18.69 -5.88
N ASN A 9 3.44 20.01 -5.71
CA ASN A 9 2.32 20.71 -6.34
C ASN A 9 2.46 20.76 -7.87
N ASP A 10 3.67 21.01 -8.39
CA ASP A 10 3.93 21.01 -9.83
C ASP A 10 3.69 19.63 -10.45
N LEU A 11 4.09 18.56 -9.75
CA LEU A 11 3.80 17.18 -10.17
C LEU A 11 2.31 16.91 -10.22
N ILE A 12 1.53 17.36 -9.22
CA ILE A 12 0.08 17.23 -9.24
C ILE A 12 -0.52 18.02 -10.42
N GLY A 13 -0.04 19.24 -10.67
CA GLY A 13 -0.50 20.08 -11.77
C GLY A 13 -0.21 19.49 -13.15
N SER A 14 0.85 18.67 -13.28
CA SER A 14 1.18 17.99 -14.53
C SER A 14 0.23 16.84 -14.90
N ILE A 15 -0.57 16.35 -13.94
CA ILE A 15 -1.46 15.21 -14.15
C ILE A 15 -2.71 15.67 -14.87
N ARG A 16 -3.11 14.95 -15.92
CA ARG A 16 -4.37 15.22 -16.63
C ARG A 16 -5.55 15.11 -15.65
N PRO A 17 -6.36 16.17 -15.45
CA PRO A 17 -7.51 16.10 -14.56
C PRO A 17 -8.56 15.15 -15.12
N ILE A 18 -9.14 14.33 -14.23
CA ILE A 18 -10.16 13.35 -14.55
C ILE A 18 -11.29 13.51 -13.54
N SER A 19 -12.54 13.60 -14.01
CA SER A 19 -13.71 13.53 -13.14
C SER A 19 -13.99 12.07 -12.77
N PHE A 20 -14.16 11.82 -11.47
CA PHE A 20 -14.47 10.48 -10.96
C PHE A 20 -15.95 10.36 -10.68
N SER A 21 -16.65 9.48 -11.41
CA SER A 21 -17.95 8.95 -11.00
C SER A 21 -17.74 7.50 -10.60
N ILE A 22 -17.68 7.24 -9.29
CA ILE A 22 -17.38 5.92 -8.75
C ILE A 22 -18.67 5.27 -8.25
N PRO A 23 -19.10 4.16 -8.87
CA PRO A 23 -20.23 3.36 -8.40
C PRO A 23 -20.02 2.88 -6.96
N LYS A 24 -21.10 2.84 -6.17
CA LYS A 24 -21.03 2.52 -4.72
C LYS A 24 -20.42 1.13 -4.48
N ASP A 25 -20.77 0.16 -5.31
CA ASP A 25 -20.26 -1.21 -5.34
C ASP A 25 -18.74 -1.29 -5.55
N ARG A 26 -18.14 -0.32 -6.23
CA ARG A 26 -16.69 -0.32 -6.53
C ARG A 26 -15.84 0.43 -5.51
N ARG A 27 -16.44 1.15 -4.57
CA ARG A 27 -15.69 1.97 -3.59
C ARG A 27 -14.77 1.13 -2.71
N GLY A 28 -15.25 -0.02 -2.25
CA GLY A 28 -14.45 -0.96 -1.44
C GLY A 28 -13.21 -1.45 -2.21
N HIS A 29 -13.40 -1.87 -3.47
CA HIS A 29 -12.31 -2.33 -4.31
C HIS A 29 -11.20 -1.29 -4.49
N ILE A 30 -11.54 -0.01 -4.69
CA ILE A 30 -10.57 1.07 -4.86
C ILE A 30 -9.78 1.32 -3.57
N LEU A 31 -10.45 1.27 -2.41
CA LEU A 31 -9.79 1.37 -1.11
C LEU A 31 -8.82 0.19 -0.89
N PHE A 32 -9.24 -1.02 -1.21
CA PHE A 32 -8.43 -2.23 -1.08
C PHE A 32 -7.17 -2.21 -1.95
N SER A 33 -7.29 -1.75 -3.19
CA SER A 33 -6.13 -1.55 -4.06
C SER A 33 -5.23 -0.40 -3.61
N LEU A 34 -5.77 0.67 -3.01
CA LEU A 34 -4.92 1.68 -2.37
C LEU A 34 -4.09 1.07 -1.22
N VAL A 35 -4.72 0.25 -0.37
CA VAL A 35 -4.03 -0.43 0.75
C VAL A 35 -2.91 -1.33 0.24
N ASP A 36 -3.14 -2.09 -0.82
CA ASP A 36 -2.12 -2.99 -1.36
C ASP A 36 -0.88 -2.23 -1.90
N ILE A 37 -1.10 -1.07 -2.54
CA ILE A 37 -0.04 -0.21 -3.07
C ILE A 37 0.74 0.42 -1.91
N LEU A 38 0.05 0.91 -0.88
CA LEU A 38 0.68 1.52 0.28
C LEU A 38 1.46 0.50 1.11
N CYS A 39 0.96 -0.73 1.27
CA CYS A 39 1.72 -1.80 1.92
C CYS A 39 3.02 -2.12 1.17
N ALA A 40 2.97 -2.18 -0.17
CA ALA A 40 4.14 -2.39 -1.02
C ALA A 40 5.15 -1.23 -0.91
N TYR A 41 4.67 0.01 -0.87
CA TYR A 41 5.51 1.19 -0.61
C TYR A 41 6.15 1.16 0.79
N CYS A 42 5.40 0.80 1.83
CA CYS A 42 5.95 0.68 3.18
C CYS A 42 7.07 -0.36 3.26
N TYR A 43 6.94 -1.46 2.52
CA TYR A 43 8.00 -2.46 2.41
C TYR A 43 9.26 -1.88 1.77
N ASP A 44 9.11 -1.18 0.63
CA ASP A 44 10.23 -0.54 -0.04
C ASP A 44 10.92 0.48 0.88
N VAL A 45 10.16 1.39 1.50
CA VAL A 45 10.68 2.40 2.44
C VAL A 45 11.46 1.77 3.59
N ARG A 46 11.01 0.64 4.16
CA ARG A 46 11.75 -0.06 5.21
C ARG A 46 13.04 -0.70 4.70
N MET A 47 13.02 -1.25 3.48
CA MET A 47 14.19 -1.86 2.86
C MET A 47 15.25 -0.84 2.47
N THR A 48 14.80 0.31 1.97
CA THR A 48 15.67 1.35 1.41
C THR A 48 15.95 2.48 2.39
N GLN A 49 15.41 2.42 3.61
CA GLN A 49 15.46 3.50 4.59
C GLN A 49 14.95 4.83 4.02
N ASN A 50 13.90 4.75 3.19
CA ASN A 50 13.31 5.88 2.48
C ASN A 50 14.23 6.53 1.43
N ASP A 51 15.21 5.79 0.90
CA ASP A 51 16.07 6.21 -0.22
C ASP A 51 15.95 5.23 -1.41
N PRO A 52 14.96 5.42 -2.30
CA PRO A 52 14.63 4.45 -3.34
C PRO A 52 15.80 4.12 -4.28
N ASN A 53 15.94 2.85 -4.63
CA ASN A 53 16.99 2.36 -5.52
C ASN A 53 16.42 1.74 -6.80
N THR A 54 17.28 1.12 -7.63
CA THR A 54 16.89 0.52 -8.92
C THR A 54 15.84 -0.58 -8.78
N GLU A 55 15.79 -1.26 -7.63
CA GLU A 55 14.85 -2.34 -7.34
C GLU A 55 13.53 -1.85 -6.74
N SER A 56 13.44 -0.58 -6.32
CA SER A 56 12.24 -0.04 -5.69
C SER A 56 11.01 -0.11 -6.59
N ALA A 57 11.19 0.24 -7.88
CA ALA A 57 10.10 0.14 -8.85
C ALA A 57 9.60 -1.31 -9.02
N TRP A 58 10.53 -2.28 -9.06
CA TRP A 58 10.15 -3.69 -9.15
C TRP A 58 9.47 -4.15 -7.86
N THR A 59 10.04 -3.84 -6.69
CA THR A 59 9.55 -4.23 -5.36
C THR A 59 8.13 -3.73 -5.12
N ILE A 60 7.86 -2.43 -5.35
CA ILE A 60 6.52 -1.86 -5.16
C ILE A 60 5.52 -2.53 -6.13
N SER A 61 5.90 -2.69 -7.40
CA SER A 61 5.01 -3.28 -8.42
C SER A 61 4.69 -4.75 -8.13
N ILE A 62 5.67 -5.56 -7.73
CA ILE A 62 5.52 -7.01 -7.54
C ILE A 62 4.82 -7.34 -6.23
N LEU A 63 4.92 -6.49 -5.21
CA LEU A 63 4.22 -6.70 -3.94
C LEU A 63 2.75 -6.28 -4.00
N SER A 64 2.37 -5.33 -4.85
CA SER A 64 0.98 -4.92 -5.07
C SER A 64 0.28 -5.81 -6.15
N PRO A 65 -0.76 -6.59 -5.80
CA PRO A 65 -1.56 -7.35 -6.77
C PRO A 65 -2.23 -6.46 -7.82
N THR A 66 -2.65 -5.26 -7.42
CA THR A 66 -3.18 -4.25 -8.35
C THR A 66 -2.16 -3.89 -9.43
N LEU A 67 -0.89 -3.68 -9.07
CA LEU A 67 0.10 -3.17 -10.01
C LEU A 67 0.72 -4.24 -10.92
N SER A 68 0.93 -5.46 -10.44
CA SER A 68 1.63 -6.51 -11.22
C SER A 68 0.73 -7.51 -11.91
N TRP A 69 -0.52 -7.70 -11.44
CA TRP A 69 -1.49 -8.61 -12.07
C TRP A 69 -2.82 -7.94 -12.40
N LEU A 70 -2.93 -6.61 -12.25
CA LEU A 70 -4.16 -5.85 -12.47
C LEU A 70 -5.35 -6.41 -11.68
N ASN A 71 -5.06 -7.06 -10.55
CA ASN A 71 -6.03 -7.85 -9.81
C ASN A 71 -6.74 -7.00 -8.77
N GLN A 72 -8.06 -6.90 -8.86
CA GLN A 72 -8.89 -6.20 -7.90
C GLN A 72 -9.34 -7.16 -6.81
N LEU A 73 -8.86 -6.94 -5.59
CA LEU A 73 -9.25 -7.74 -4.43
C LEU A 73 -10.56 -7.25 -3.84
N SER A 74 -11.34 -8.19 -3.30
CA SER A 74 -12.72 -7.97 -2.83
C SER A 74 -12.86 -7.82 -1.31
N SER A 75 -11.80 -8.03 -0.54
CA SER A 75 -11.84 -7.90 0.91
C SER A 75 -10.50 -7.45 1.46
N LEU A 76 -10.51 -6.78 2.62
CA LEU A 76 -9.29 -6.38 3.28
C LEU A 76 -8.42 -7.58 3.70
N HIS A 77 -9.06 -8.64 4.21
CA HIS A 77 -8.36 -9.87 4.58
C HIS A 77 -7.57 -10.45 3.39
N THR A 78 -8.18 -10.53 2.20
CA THR A 78 -7.49 -11.05 1.01
C THR A 78 -6.36 -10.13 0.55
N VAL A 79 -6.49 -8.81 0.71
CA VAL A 79 -5.39 -7.85 0.47
C VAL A 79 -4.20 -8.14 1.37
N LEU A 80 -4.41 -8.20 2.68
CA LEU A 80 -3.34 -8.38 3.65
C LEU A 80 -2.66 -9.74 3.50
N VAL A 81 -3.44 -10.83 3.34
CA VAL A 81 -2.90 -12.16 3.08
C VAL A 81 -2.12 -12.21 1.78
N SER A 82 -2.64 -11.61 0.71
CA SER A 82 -1.93 -11.53 -0.58
C SER A 82 -0.61 -10.81 -0.43
N PHE A 83 -0.60 -9.63 0.20
CA PHE A 83 0.62 -8.87 0.46
C PHE A 83 1.65 -9.68 1.26
N ILE A 84 1.23 -10.30 2.37
CA ILE A 84 2.12 -11.14 3.21
C ILE A 84 2.74 -12.26 2.38
N ARG A 85 1.93 -13.02 1.63
CA ARG A 85 2.43 -14.13 0.81
C ARG A 85 3.46 -13.63 -0.21
N ARG A 86 3.23 -12.47 -0.81
CA ARG A 86 4.10 -11.88 -1.82
C ARG A 86 5.42 -11.39 -1.21
N VAL A 87 5.40 -10.82 -0.01
CA VAL A 87 6.61 -10.52 0.77
C VAL A 87 7.41 -11.78 1.08
N LEU A 88 6.74 -12.92 1.31
CA LEU A 88 7.42 -14.20 1.58
C LEU A 88 7.94 -14.91 0.32
N ILE A 89 7.57 -14.45 -0.88
CA ILE A 89 7.91 -15.12 -2.15
C ILE A 89 8.90 -14.31 -2.98
N TYR A 90 8.64 -13.02 -3.19
CA TYR A 90 9.32 -12.23 -4.23
C TYR A 90 10.59 -11.49 -3.79
N PRO A 91 10.56 -10.62 -2.77
CA PRO A 91 11.66 -9.70 -2.53
C PRO A 91 12.84 -10.40 -1.84
N TYR A 92 13.96 -9.69 -1.73
CA TYR A 92 15.18 -10.19 -1.08
C TYR A 92 14.93 -10.65 0.38
N LEU A 93 14.31 -9.82 1.21
CA LEU A 93 14.05 -10.14 2.63
C LEU A 93 12.64 -10.70 2.86
N ARG A 94 12.55 -12.03 2.93
CA ARG A 94 11.28 -12.77 3.04
C ARG A 94 10.92 -13.08 4.49
N ARG A 95 10.57 -12.04 5.25
CA ARG A 95 10.23 -12.17 6.69
C ARG A 95 8.79 -11.77 6.98
N TYR A 96 8.09 -12.64 7.71
CA TYR A 96 6.71 -12.37 8.14
C TYR A 96 6.62 -11.15 9.07
N ASP A 97 7.57 -11.00 10.00
CA ASP A 97 7.61 -9.84 10.89
C ASP A 97 7.71 -8.52 10.14
N LEU A 98 8.50 -8.50 9.07
CA LEU A 98 8.64 -7.32 8.23
C LEU A 98 7.32 -7.00 7.54
N ALA A 99 6.65 -8.00 6.95
CA ALA A 99 5.35 -7.80 6.33
C ALA A 99 4.34 -7.19 7.33
N ARG A 100 4.32 -7.69 8.57
CA ARG A 100 3.46 -7.14 9.64
C ARG A 100 3.78 -5.69 9.97
N LEU A 101 5.06 -5.35 10.07
CA LEU A 101 5.49 -3.97 10.32
C LEU A 101 5.07 -3.04 9.17
N CYS A 102 5.17 -3.49 7.92
CA CYS A 102 4.71 -2.72 6.75
C CYS A 102 3.19 -2.48 6.78
N ILE A 103 2.40 -3.48 7.20
CA ILE A 103 0.94 -3.32 7.36
C ILE A 103 0.61 -2.30 8.45
N ARG A 104 1.36 -2.29 9.57
CA ARG A 104 1.20 -1.26 10.62
C ARG A 104 1.51 0.13 10.11
N ASP A 105 2.58 0.29 9.36
CA ASP A 105 2.96 1.59 8.79
C ASP A 105 1.90 2.07 7.79
N CYS A 106 1.35 1.15 6.99
CA CYS A 106 0.25 1.45 6.08
C CYS A 106 -0.97 2.00 6.84
N ALA A 107 -1.39 1.33 7.92
CA ALA A 107 -2.47 1.81 8.77
C ALA A 107 -2.17 3.20 9.36
N LEU A 108 -0.94 3.44 9.83
CA LEU A 108 -0.50 4.74 10.34
C LEU A 108 -0.56 5.83 9.27
N ILE A 109 -0.04 5.56 8.06
CA ILE A 109 -0.06 6.48 6.93
C ILE A 109 -1.50 6.89 6.59
N ILE A 110 -2.43 5.93 6.57
CA ILE A 110 -3.84 6.18 6.29
C ILE A 110 -4.45 7.02 7.42
N LYS A 111 -4.18 6.68 8.68
CA LYS A 111 -4.67 7.38 9.87
C LYS A 111 -4.19 8.84 9.96
N LEU A 112 -2.97 9.13 9.48
CA LEU A 112 -2.43 10.50 9.37
C LEU A 112 -3.16 11.35 8.31
N GLY A 113 -3.96 10.73 7.44
CA GLY A 113 -4.88 11.39 6.54
C GLY A 113 -4.35 11.61 5.12
N LYS A 114 -5.22 12.16 4.27
CA LYS A 114 -5.03 12.23 2.81
C LYS A 114 -3.73 12.89 2.35
N ARG A 115 -3.23 13.90 3.07
CA ARG A 115 -1.95 14.55 2.72
C ARG A 115 -0.77 13.60 2.83
N ARG A 116 -0.74 12.72 3.85
CA ARG A 116 0.36 11.75 4.00
C ARG A 116 0.29 10.70 2.90
N ILE A 117 -0.90 10.19 2.61
CA ILE A 117 -1.13 9.25 1.50
C ILE A 117 -0.68 9.87 0.18
N LEU A 118 -1.03 11.14 -0.07
CA LEU A 118 -0.66 11.86 -1.29
C LEU A 118 0.86 11.95 -1.47
N LYS A 119 1.62 12.23 -0.40
CA LYS A 119 3.09 12.20 -0.46
C LYS A 119 3.63 10.83 -0.84
N CYS A 120 3.13 9.76 -0.21
CA CYS A 120 3.53 8.41 -0.54
C CYS A 120 3.24 8.08 -2.02
N LEU A 121 2.09 8.47 -2.55
CA LEU A 121 1.76 8.28 -3.98
C LEU A 121 2.67 9.09 -4.91
N LEU A 122 3.06 10.31 -4.52
CA LEU A 122 4.00 11.12 -5.29
C LEU A 122 5.41 10.52 -5.30
N ASP A 123 5.86 9.95 -4.18
CA ASP A 123 7.12 9.21 -4.11
C ASP A 123 7.08 7.99 -5.05
N ILE A 124 6.01 7.19 -5.01
CA ILE A 124 5.81 6.07 -5.94
C ILE A 124 5.83 6.55 -7.39
N LYS A 125 5.17 7.68 -7.70
CA LYS A 125 5.16 8.27 -9.04
C LYS A 125 6.58 8.60 -9.52
N LYS A 126 7.41 9.20 -8.65
CA LYS A 126 8.82 9.48 -8.93
C LYS A 126 9.59 8.18 -9.20
N VAL A 127 9.47 7.18 -8.33
CA VAL A 127 10.13 5.87 -8.49
C VAL A 127 9.79 5.21 -9.82
N PHE A 128 8.50 5.19 -10.21
CA PHE A 128 8.09 4.60 -11.48
C PHE A 128 8.48 5.42 -12.71
N LYS A 129 8.54 6.76 -12.60
CA LYS A 129 8.92 7.63 -13.72
C LYS A 129 10.31 7.30 -14.26
N TYR A 130 11.26 6.99 -13.38
CA TYR A 130 12.64 6.65 -13.76
C TYR A 130 12.84 5.16 -14.11
N SER A 131 11.78 4.35 -14.02
CA SER A 131 11.86 2.93 -14.36
C SER A 131 11.51 2.69 -15.82
N GLU A 132 12.40 2.04 -16.56
CA GLU A 132 12.23 1.72 -17.99
C GLU A 132 10.91 1.05 -18.34
N ARG A 133 10.42 0.16 -17.46
CA ARG A 133 9.24 -0.69 -17.73
C ARG A 133 8.02 -0.33 -16.90
N LYS A 134 8.19 0.39 -15.78
CA LYS A 134 7.11 0.61 -14.79
C LYS A 134 6.48 2.00 -14.87
N TYR A 135 7.03 2.93 -15.67
CA TYR A 135 6.45 4.26 -15.84
C TYR A 135 4.98 4.24 -16.29
N ILE A 136 4.56 3.21 -17.04
CA ILE A 136 3.18 3.04 -17.50
C ILE A 136 2.18 2.89 -16.34
N LEU A 137 2.62 2.34 -15.20
CA LEU A 137 1.78 2.17 -14.00
C LEU A 137 1.37 3.53 -13.41
N ASN A 138 2.14 4.59 -13.66
CA ASN A 138 1.73 5.94 -13.27
C ASN A 138 0.45 6.35 -13.98
N THR A 139 0.41 6.21 -15.30
CA THR A 139 -0.74 6.55 -16.13
C THR A 139 -1.94 5.65 -15.85
N LEU A 140 -1.71 4.35 -15.59
CA LEU A 140 -2.78 3.39 -15.35
C LEU A 140 -3.42 3.54 -13.97
N TYR A 141 -2.62 3.74 -12.92
CA TYR A 141 -3.08 3.71 -11.53
C TYR A 141 -2.68 4.94 -10.72
N ILE A 142 -1.38 5.24 -10.59
CA ILE A 142 -0.89 6.18 -9.57
C ILE A 142 -1.48 7.58 -9.76
N ASP A 143 -1.54 8.08 -11.00
CA ASP A 143 -2.10 9.39 -11.31
C ASP A 143 -3.58 9.49 -10.93
N LYS A 144 -4.32 8.39 -11.12
CA LYS A 144 -5.75 8.31 -10.74
C LYS A 144 -5.92 8.33 -9.23
N TYR A 145 -5.05 7.63 -8.48
CA TYR A 145 -5.07 7.67 -7.02
C TYR A 145 -4.68 9.03 -6.46
N ILE A 146 -3.68 9.71 -7.05
CA ILE A 146 -3.27 11.06 -6.66
C ILE A 146 -4.45 12.04 -6.76
N LEU A 147 -5.22 11.97 -7.83
CA LEU A 147 -6.39 12.83 -8.00
C LEU A 147 -7.57 12.38 -7.12
N TRP A 148 -7.85 11.09 -7.06
CA TRP A 148 -8.98 10.54 -6.32
C TRP A 148 -8.87 10.74 -4.80
N ILE A 149 -7.69 10.52 -4.21
CA ILE A 149 -7.53 10.60 -2.75
C ILE A 149 -7.86 11.99 -2.17
N GLN A 150 -7.80 13.03 -3.02
CA GLN A 150 -8.10 14.40 -2.61
C GLN A 150 -9.60 14.60 -2.31
N SER A 151 -10.47 13.79 -2.93
CA SER A 151 -11.93 13.84 -2.76
C SER A 151 -12.47 12.88 -1.69
N VAL A 152 -11.61 12.05 -1.08
CA VAL A 152 -12.02 11.11 -0.02
C VAL A 152 -12.10 11.81 1.33
N ASP A 153 -13.17 11.54 2.06
CA ASP A 153 -13.39 12.06 3.40
C ASP A 153 -12.54 11.33 4.45
N TYR A 154 -12.08 12.08 5.45
CA TYR A 154 -11.23 11.53 6.50
C TYR A 154 -11.86 10.39 7.31
N PRO A 155 -13.16 10.42 7.70
CA PRO A 155 -13.78 9.33 8.43
C PRO A 155 -13.65 7.97 7.72
N VAL A 156 -13.82 7.93 6.39
CA VAL A 156 -13.65 6.71 5.59
C VAL A 156 -12.23 6.16 5.70
N LEU A 157 -11.22 7.05 5.68
CA LEU A 157 -9.82 6.66 5.84
C LEU A 157 -9.52 6.20 7.27
N TYR A 158 -10.09 6.88 8.26
CA TYR A 158 -9.93 6.51 9.67
C TYR A 158 -10.49 5.10 9.93
N ASP A 159 -11.73 4.83 9.50
CA ASP A 159 -12.38 3.53 9.66
C ASP A 159 -11.58 2.42 8.98
N LEU A 160 -11.08 2.67 7.76
CA LEU A 160 -10.21 1.74 7.05
C LEU A 160 -8.91 1.46 7.83
N SER A 161 -8.31 2.48 8.44
CA SER A 161 -7.06 2.32 9.22
C SER A 161 -7.27 1.49 10.50
N GLU A 162 -8.42 1.64 11.15
CA GLU A 162 -8.79 0.83 12.31
C GLU A 162 -9.09 -0.61 11.89
N GLU A 163 -9.80 -0.81 10.76
CA GLU A 163 -10.07 -2.14 10.21
C GLU A 163 -8.77 -2.90 9.88
N ILE A 164 -7.78 -2.22 9.27
CA ILE A 164 -6.44 -2.79 9.02
C ILE A 164 -5.77 -3.21 10.33
N SER A 165 -5.82 -2.35 11.34
CA SER A 165 -5.17 -2.59 12.64
C SER A 165 -5.79 -3.79 13.37
N VAL A 166 -7.13 -3.89 13.37
CA VAL A 166 -7.87 -5.02 13.95
C VAL A 166 -7.61 -6.31 13.17
N SER A 167 -7.65 -6.26 11.85
CA SER A 167 -7.39 -7.43 10.99
C SER A 167 -5.98 -7.97 11.22
N LEU A 168 -4.98 -7.09 11.27
CA LEU A 168 -3.61 -7.46 11.57
C LEU A 168 -3.47 -8.09 12.96
N HIS A 169 -4.11 -7.51 13.99
CA HIS A 169 -4.09 -8.07 15.34
C HIS A 169 -4.67 -9.50 15.37
N THR A 170 -5.80 -9.70 14.68
CA THR A 170 -6.46 -11.00 14.56
C THR A 170 -5.57 -12.05 13.88
N MET A 171 -4.89 -11.66 12.79
CA MET A 171 -3.92 -12.54 12.10
C MET A 171 -2.76 -12.94 13.01
N ILE A 172 -2.24 -12.02 13.83
CA ILE A 172 -1.15 -12.29 14.76
C ILE A 172 -1.57 -13.31 15.82
N LEU A 173 -2.73 -13.11 16.44
CA LEU A 173 -3.24 -14.04 17.44
C LEU A 173 -3.37 -15.45 16.84
N PHE A 174 -3.93 -15.57 15.63
CA PHE A 174 -4.07 -16.86 14.97
C PHE A 174 -2.71 -17.56 14.77
N VAL A 175 -1.69 -16.85 14.30
CA VAL A 175 -0.34 -17.42 14.13
C VAL A 175 0.26 -17.87 15.47
N VAL A 176 0.18 -17.04 16.51
CA VAL A 176 0.69 -17.39 17.85
C VAL A 176 -0.04 -18.61 18.44
N PHE A 177 -1.36 -18.70 18.25
CA PHE A 177 -2.13 -19.88 18.67
C PHE A 177 -1.69 -21.15 17.93
N THR A 178 -1.37 -21.06 16.64
CA THR A 178 -0.87 -22.21 15.87
C THR A 178 0.54 -22.63 16.31
N GLU A 179 1.45 -21.69 16.59
CA GLU A 179 2.79 -21.99 17.09
C GLU A 179 2.75 -22.65 18.48
N ASN A 180 1.89 -22.16 19.37
CA ASN A 180 1.73 -22.75 20.71
C ASN A 180 1.13 -24.17 20.68
N LYS A 181 0.29 -24.50 19.69
CA LYS A 181 -0.20 -25.88 19.50
C LYS A 181 0.87 -26.83 18.95
N ASN A 182 1.84 -26.30 18.21
CA ASN A 182 2.89 -27.09 17.56
C ASN A 182 4.16 -27.24 18.41
N LYS A 183 4.23 -26.62 19.59
CA LYS A 183 5.36 -26.79 20.51
C LYS A 183 5.30 -28.21 21.11
N PRO A 184 6.33 -29.07 20.91
CA PRO A 184 6.31 -30.40 21.47
C PRO A 184 6.17 -30.29 22.99
N ARG A 185 5.19 -30.99 23.57
CA ARG A 185 5.07 -31.13 25.03
C ARG A 185 6.35 -31.85 25.46
N GLY A 186 7.20 -31.15 26.21
CA GLY A 186 8.50 -31.66 26.62
C GLY A 186 8.37 -33.05 27.23
N SER A 187 9.16 -33.98 26.70
CA SER A 187 9.52 -35.27 27.28
C SER A 187 10.60 -35.09 28.33
#